data_AF-A0A2V9BNI4-F1
#
_entry.id   AF-A0A2V9BNI4-F1
#
_cell.length_a   1.000
_cell.length_b   1.000
_cell.length_c   1.000
_cell.angle_alpha   90.00
_cell.angle_beta   90.00
_cell.angle_gamma   90.00
#
_symmetry.space_group_name_H-M   'P 1'
#
loop_
_entity.id
_entity.type
_entity.pdbx_description
1 polymer ?
#
loop_
_entity_poly.entity_id
_entity_poly.type
_entity_poly.pdbx_seq_one_letter_code
_entity_poly.pdbx_strand_id
1 'polypeptide(L)'
;MDRRDFTNLVPLPIGLRSVFLASLSAIFALVAFLTLVVNAASVVLFPVAVVGSQPSLSLFCRFAVGHAVVMFLASAFSSLAVFALAGVLMALLPAAAFRRVSLLVRFTLAVLLLVLLGTSFAVPHWLTQLSIADAHRVGILPPISFLGLLRTVWGKGGEPFVTAMTIAAVAALGAAFLTTILAYAVSFRRSFMRIPETPDTGPLPRVPSSFSALAPLREAVLRTHAQRACYLLAARTVLRSDGHLQVLSGFLALGLVASAAALSSAPNLHSLFSGNPPSVEFLSVPFILAYCVTIGIRFAFEIPSQLPANWIFRFWLDRERHEARPIARRVLLLFSLSWLAPGCFLATLALGGWTIALLHTAILIVCTVVLVEVLLLKFRKISFTCPYPSFKSHSGLIVVAYLFGYVFFTIYPPQMENWSLSGPWRLVWFAPLLGMVLSGIHFYRKQMLDMDKELVFE
;
A
#
# COMPACT_ATOMS: atom_id res chain seq x y z
N MET A 1 -2.19 4.16 -23.35
CA MET A 1 -1.17 3.92 -24.37
C MET A 1 0.09 4.59 -23.92
N ASP A 2 1.17 3.82 -23.83
CA ASP A 2 2.48 4.37 -23.50
C ASP A 2 3.13 4.96 -24.74
N ARG A 3 4.14 5.82 -24.56
CA ARG A 3 4.88 6.41 -25.69
C ARG A 3 5.50 5.36 -26.60
N ARG A 4 5.91 4.21 -26.06
CA ARG A 4 6.37 3.05 -26.85
C ARG A 4 5.29 2.50 -27.78
N ASP A 5 4.06 2.38 -27.27
CA ASP A 5 2.93 1.95 -28.10
C ASP A 5 2.65 2.99 -29.18
N PHE A 6 2.71 4.27 -28.84
CA PHE A 6 2.55 5.35 -29.81
C PHE A 6 3.62 5.31 -30.90
N THR A 7 4.91 5.19 -30.55
CA THR A 7 6.00 5.13 -31.54
C THR A 7 5.91 3.89 -32.44
N ASN A 8 5.35 2.78 -31.93
CA ASN A 8 5.17 1.56 -32.70
C ASN A 8 3.93 1.60 -33.60
N LEU A 9 2.86 2.26 -33.16
CA LEU A 9 1.57 2.24 -33.85
C LEU A 9 1.36 3.42 -34.81
N VAL A 10 1.97 4.57 -34.55
CA VAL A 10 1.93 5.75 -35.45
C VAL A 10 2.46 5.49 -36.86
N PRO A 11 3.54 4.72 -37.09
CA PRO A 11 4.01 4.45 -38.46
C PRO A 11 3.12 3.48 -39.24
N LEU A 12 2.17 2.79 -38.60
CA LEU A 12 1.28 1.84 -39.26
C LEU A 12 0.02 2.55 -39.81
N PRO A 13 -0.56 2.09 -40.94
CA PRO A 13 -1.75 2.69 -41.56
C PRO A 13 -3.04 2.29 -40.82
N ILE A 14 -3.08 2.46 -39.49
CA ILE A 14 -4.22 2.16 -38.65
C ILE A 14 -4.99 3.43 -38.33
N GLY A 15 -6.31 3.40 -38.53
CA GLY A 15 -7.17 4.53 -38.18
C GLY A 15 -7.18 4.80 -36.67
N LEU A 16 -7.14 6.08 -36.28
CA LEU A 16 -7.21 6.50 -34.87
C LEU A 16 -8.46 5.97 -34.15
N ARG A 17 -9.57 5.80 -34.88
CA ARG A 17 -10.81 5.21 -34.36
C ARG A 17 -10.61 3.75 -33.95
N SER A 18 -9.86 2.98 -34.73
CA SER A 18 -9.55 1.58 -34.41
C SER A 18 -8.66 1.49 -33.18
N VAL A 19 -7.65 2.36 -33.07
CA VAL A 19 -6.78 2.44 -31.88
C VAL A 19 -7.58 2.84 -30.63
N PHE A 20 -8.49 3.81 -30.76
CA PHE A 20 -9.38 4.26 -29.70
C PHE A 20 -10.29 3.13 -29.21
N LEU A 21 -11.01 2.47 -30.13
CA LEU A 21 -11.94 1.38 -29.82
C LEU A 21 -11.22 0.16 -29.25
N ALA A 22 -10.05 -0.20 -29.80
CA ALA A 22 -9.25 -1.31 -29.28
C ALA A 22 -8.73 -1.04 -27.86
N SER A 23 -8.29 0.19 -27.59
CA SER A 23 -7.83 0.57 -26.26
C SER A 23 -9.00 0.63 -25.25
N LEU A 24 -10.17 1.12 -25.69
CA LEU A 24 -11.38 1.13 -24.87
C LEU A 24 -11.89 -0.28 -24.57
N SER A 25 -11.93 -1.15 -25.57
CA SER A 25 -12.34 -2.55 -25.40
C SER A 25 -11.37 -3.32 -24.51
N ALA A 26 -10.06 -3.05 -24.61
CA ALA A 26 -9.06 -3.62 -23.71
C ALA A 26 -9.29 -3.20 -22.24
N ILE A 27 -9.65 -1.94 -21.97
CA ILE A 27 -10.00 -1.49 -20.62
C ILE A 27 -11.23 -2.23 -20.09
N PHE A 28 -12.31 -2.34 -20.89
CA PHE A 28 -13.50 -3.06 -20.47
C PHE A 28 -13.25 -4.56 -20.27
N ALA A 29 -12.45 -5.18 -21.14
CA ALA A 29 -12.05 -6.59 -21.00
C ALA A 29 -11.22 -6.80 -19.73
N LEU A 30 -10.29 -5.90 -19.42
CA LEU A 30 -9.51 -5.93 -18.19
C LEU A 30 -10.41 -5.78 -16.95
N VAL A 31 -11.37 -4.85 -16.97
CA VAL A 31 -12.34 -4.68 -15.89
C VAL A 31 -13.17 -5.95 -15.72
N ALA A 32 -13.72 -6.51 -16.80
CA ALA A 32 -14.52 -7.73 -16.74
C ALA A 32 -13.71 -8.93 -16.22
N PHE A 33 -12.46 -9.07 -16.64
CA PHE A 33 -11.58 -10.12 -16.14
C PHE A 33 -11.26 -9.94 -14.65
N LEU A 34 -10.92 -8.72 -14.24
CA LEU A 34 -10.61 -8.42 -12.84
C LEU A 34 -11.82 -8.65 -11.93
N THR A 35 -13.01 -8.20 -12.34
CA THR A 35 -14.24 -8.44 -11.57
C THR A 35 -14.56 -9.92 -11.48
N LEU A 36 -14.32 -10.70 -12.53
CA LEU A 36 -14.48 -12.17 -12.49
C LEU A 36 -13.51 -12.81 -11.50
N VAL A 37 -12.22 -12.54 -11.62
CA VAL A 37 -11.19 -13.19 -10.79
C VAL A 37 -11.35 -12.85 -9.31
N VAL A 38 -11.59 -11.57 -8.98
CA VAL A 38 -11.73 -11.11 -7.59
C VAL A 38 -12.98 -11.70 -6.93
N ASN A 39 -14.07 -11.85 -7.67
CA ASN A 39 -15.34 -12.31 -7.10
C ASN A 39 -15.59 -13.81 -7.24
N ALA A 40 -14.79 -14.56 -8.02
CA ALA A 40 -15.02 -15.98 -8.30
C ALA A 40 -15.23 -16.81 -7.02
N ALA A 41 -14.38 -16.63 -6.01
CA ALA A 41 -14.52 -17.32 -4.73
C ALA A 41 -15.77 -16.87 -3.96
N SER A 42 -16.02 -15.56 -3.87
CA SER A 42 -17.17 -15.00 -3.14
C SER A 42 -18.51 -15.46 -3.73
N VAL A 43 -18.62 -15.48 -5.06
CA VAL A 43 -19.83 -15.89 -5.78
C VAL A 43 -20.21 -17.34 -5.49
N VAL A 44 -19.23 -18.20 -5.23
CA VAL A 44 -19.47 -19.63 -4.93
C VAL A 44 -19.62 -19.85 -3.42
N LEU A 45 -18.68 -19.37 -2.61
CA LEU A 45 -18.60 -19.66 -1.18
C LEU A 45 -19.76 -19.03 -0.39
N PHE A 46 -20.16 -17.80 -0.73
CA PHE A 46 -21.16 -17.08 0.06
C PHE A 46 -22.58 -17.69 -0.06
N PRO A 47 -23.12 -18.00 -1.26
CA PRO A 47 -24.40 -18.70 -1.37
C PRO A 47 -24.41 -20.08 -0.70
N VAL A 48 -23.30 -20.82 -0.79
CA VAL A 48 -23.16 -22.13 -0.13
C VAL A 48 -23.22 -21.97 1.40
N ALA A 49 -22.54 -20.98 1.96
CA ALA A 49 -22.55 -20.73 3.40
C ALA A 49 -23.93 -20.29 3.93
N VAL A 50 -24.68 -19.49 3.17
CA VAL A 50 -25.95 -18.90 3.64
C VAL A 50 -27.16 -19.81 3.37
N VAL A 51 -27.21 -20.45 2.19
CA VAL A 51 -28.39 -21.16 1.69
C VAL A 51 -28.13 -22.65 1.48
N GLY A 52 -26.89 -23.13 1.63
CA GLY A 52 -26.52 -24.53 1.35
C GLY A 52 -27.24 -25.57 2.23
N SER A 53 -27.80 -25.17 3.38
CA SER A 53 -28.61 -26.03 4.25
C SER A 53 -30.07 -26.14 3.83
N GLN A 54 -30.53 -25.33 2.87
CA GLN A 54 -31.92 -25.32 2.43
C GLN A 54 -32.16 -26.41 1.37
N PRO A 55 -33.28 -27.15 1.43
CA PRO A 55 -33.55 -28.27 0.51
C PRO A 55 -33.96 -27.84 -0.92
N SER A 56 -34.13 -26.53 -1.17
CA SER A 56 -34.66 -26.01 -2.42
C SER A 56 -33.56 -25.52 -3.38
N LEU A 57 -33.26 -26.33 -4.40
CA LEU A 57 -32.27 -25.99 -5.43
C LEU A 57 -32.65 -24.71 -6.21
N SER A 58 -33.94 -24.50 -6.47
CA SER A 58 -34.40 -23.27 -7.15
C SER A 58 -34.10 -22.01 -6.34
N LEU A 59 -34.25 -22.05 -5.02
CA LEU A 59 -33.96 -20.92 -4.14
C LEU A 59 -32.46 -20.67 -4.08
N PHE A 60 -31.66 -21.74 -4.00
CA PHE A 60 -30.20 -21.65 -4.08
C PHE A 60 -29.75 -20.99 -5.40
N CYS A 61 -30.21 -21.48 -6.55
CA CYS A 61 -29.84 -20.92 -7.86
C CYS A 61 -30.27 -19.45 -7.98
N ARG A 62 -31.50 -19.10 -7.57
CA ARG A 62 -31.98 -17.72 -7.62
C ARG A 62 -31.15 -16.80 -6.73
N PHE A 63 -30.81 -17.25 -5.51
CA PHE A 63 -29.97 -16.50 -4.59
C PHE A 63 -28.56 -16.33 -5.12
N ALA A 64 -27.94 -17.40 -5.63
CA ALA A 64 -26.59 -17.40 -6.17
C ALA A 64 -26.46 -16.49 -7.39
N VAL A 65 -27.40 -16.58 -8.35
CA VAL A 65 -27.42 -15.69 -9.52
C VAL A 65 -27.61 -14.24 -9.09
N GLY A 66 -28.53 -13.96 -8.17
CA GLY A 66 -28.75 -12.60 -7.68
C GLY A 66 -27.54 -12.01 -6.96
N HIS A 67 -26.89 -12.80 -6.11
CA HIS A 67 -25.66 -12.41 -5.45
C HIS A 67 -24.54 -12.15 -6.47
N ALA A 68 -24.38 -13.05 -7.46
CA ALA A 68 -23.38 -12.91 -8.51
C ALA A 68 -23.57 -11.60 -9.29
N VAL A 69 -24.78 -11.34 -9.79
CA VAL A 69 -25.09 -10.13 -10.56
C VAL A 69 -24.75 -8.87 -9.76
N VAL A 70 -25.14 -8.80 -8.49
CA VAL A 70 -24.87 -7.62 -7.66
C VAL A 70 -23.38 -7.45 -7.37
N MET A 71 -22.65 -8.54 -7.10
CA MET A 71 -21.19 -8.49 -6.90
C MET A 71 -20.47 -8.00 -8.16
N PHE A 72 -20.88 -8.47 -9.34
CA PHE A 72 -20.35 -8.01 -10.62
C PHE A 72 -20.65 -6.53 -10.86
N LEU A 73 -21.89 -6.07 -10.63
CA LEU A 73 -22.28 -4.68 -10.82
C LEU A 73 -21.55 -3.74 -9.84
N ALA A 74 -21.42 -4.12 -8.56
CA ALA A 74 -20.70 -3.34 -7.56
C ALA A 74 -19.21 -3.25 -7.89
N SER A 75 -18.59 -4.35 -8.32
CA SER A 75 -17.18 -4.38 -8.70
C SER A 75 -16.91 -3.63 -10.01
N ALA A 76 -17.83 -3.70 -10.98
CA ALA A 76 -17.80 -2.89 -12.18
C ALA A 76 -17.91 -1.41 -11.85
N PHE A 77 -18.84 -1.02 -10.97
CA PHE A 77 -18.96 0.36 -10.47
C PHE A 77 -17.67 0.85 -9.83
N SER A 78 -17.08 0.09 -8.90
CA SER A 78 -15.83 0.48 -8.23
C SER A 78 -14.70 0.70 -9.24
N SER A 79 -14.55 -0.22 -10.19
CA SER A 79 -13.54 -0.10 -11.24
C SER A 79 -13.78 1.12 -12.14
N LEU A 80 -15.01 1.30 -12.62
CA LEU A 80 -15.41 2.43 -13.46
C LEU A 80 -15.28 3.76 -12.73
N ALA A 81 -15.60 3.84 -11.44
CA ALA A 81 -15.45 5.06 -10.66
C ALA A 81 -13.97 5.48 -10.55
N VAL A 82 -13.06 4.53 -10.36
CA VAL A 82 -11.60 4.80 -10.37
C VAL A 82 -11.13 5.26 -11.75
N PHE A 83 -11.59 4.62 -12.83
CA PHE A 83 -11.28 5.03 -14.20
C PHE A 83 -11.86 6.40 -14.56
N ALA A 84 -13.11 6.68 -14.17
CA ALA A 84 -13.75 7.97 -14.34
C ALA A 84 -12.97 9.07 -13.64
N LEU A 85 -12.57 8.86 -12.37
CA LEU A 85 -11.78 9.84 -11.64
C LEU A 85 -10.42 10.07 -12.29
N ALA A 86 -9.70 8.99 -12.63
CA ALA A 86 -8.41 9.09 -13.29
C ALA A 86 -8.52 9.80 -14.66
N GLY A 87 -9.55 9.48 -15.45
CA GLY A 87 -9.83 10.10 -16.73
C GLY A 87 -10.20 11.58 -16.59
N VAL A 88 -11.04 11.95 -15.61
CA VAL A 88 -11.40 13.36 -15.37
C VAL A 88 -10.17 14.16 -14.95
N LEU A 89 -9.32 13.61 -14.07
CA LEU A 89 -8.05 14.22 -13.70
C LEU A 89 -7.16 14.44 -14.92
N MET A 90 -7.06 13.45 -15.81
CA MET A 90 -6.27 13.53 -17.04
C MET A 90 -6.85 14.53 -18.05
N ALA A 91 -8.18 14.64 -18.10
CA ALA A 91 -8.90 15.57 -18.96
C ALA A 91 -8.77 17.02 -18.50
N LEU A 92 -8.70 17.29 -17.20
CA LEU A 92 -8.64 18.64 -16.62
C LEU A 92 -7.19 19.14 -16.46
N LEU A 93 -6.29 18.33 -15.89
CA LEU A 93 -4.98 18.78 -15.44
C LEU A 93 -3.91 18.76 -16.55
N PRO A 94 -2.92 19.67 -16.53
CA PRO A 94 -1.70 19.54 -17.31
C PRO A 94 -0.83 18.38 -16.80
N ALA A 95 0.00 17.77 -17.66
CA ALA A 95 0.74 16.54 -17.38
C ALA A 95 1.59 16.59 -16.09
N ALA A 96 2.23 17.72 -15.79
CA ALA A 96 3.04 17.88 -14.58
C ALA A 96 2.21 17.87 -13.30
N ALA A 97 1.04 18.52 -13.32
CA ALA A 97 0.11 18.53 -12.19
C ALA A 97 -0.61 17.19 -12.07
N PHE A 98 -1.01 16.58 -13.19
CA PHE A 98 -1.61 15.25 -13.22
C PHE A 98 -0.76 14.22 -12.49
N ARG A 99 0.57 14.19 -12.72
CA ARG A 99 1.44 13.23 -12.01
C ARG A 99 1.42 13.41 -10.49
N ARG A 100 1.48 14.65 -9.99
CA ARG A 100 1.45 14.93 -8.55
C ARG A 100 0.08 14.61 -7.93
N VAL A 101 -0.98 15.06 -8.58
CA VAL A 101 -2.35 14.89 -8.09
C VAL A 101 -2.79 13.43 -8.20
N SER A 102 -2.46 12.73 -9.30
CA SER A 102 -2.80 11.32 -9.48
C SER A 102 -2.17 10.46 -8.38
N LEU A 103 -0.95 10.78 -7.95
CA LEU A 103 -0.32 10.07 -6.86
C LEU A 103 -1.07 10.24 -5.53
N LEU A 104 -1.43 11.48 -5.20
CA LEU A 104 -2.21 11.79 -4.02
C LEU A 104 -3.58 11.09 -4.07
N VAL A 105 -4.26 11.14 -5.21
CA VAL A 105 -5.56 10.50 -5.42
C VAL A 105 -5.47 8.97 -5.32
N ARG A 106 -4.44 8.34 -5.89
CA ARG A 106 -4.24 6.88 -5.76
C ARG A 106 -4.01 6.49 -4.30
N PHE A 107 -3.21 7.28 -3.57
CA PHE A 107 -2.97 7.04 -2.15
C PHE A 107 -4.24 7.21 -1.32
N THR A 108 -4.98 8.30 -1.51
CA THR A 108 -6.23 8.53 -0.77
C THR A 108 -7.30 7.49 -1.11
N LEU A 109 -7.43 7.08 -2.37
CA LEU A 109 -8.29 5.98 -2.76
C LEU A 109 -7.89 4.67 -2.10
N ALA A 110 -6.59 4.34 -2.06
CA ALA A 110 -6.11 3.13 -1.41
C ALA A 110 -6.46 3.13 0.09
N VAL A 111 -6.22 4.25 0.79
CA VAL A 111 -6.61 4.41 2.19
C VAL A 111 -8.12 4.28 2.35
N LEU A 112 -8.91 5.00 1.55
CA LEU A 112 -10.37 4.98 1.62
C LEU A 112 -10.93 3.57 1.42
N LEU A 113 -10.47 2.85 0.39
CA LEU A 113 -10.93 1.49 0.11
C LEU A 113 -10.52 0.51 1.22
N LEU A 114 -9.31 0.63 1.76
CA LEU A 114 -8.86 -0.17 2.90
C LEU A 114 -9.65 0.14 4.18
N VAL A 115 -9.97 1.41 4.44
CA VAL A 115 -10.84 1.79 5.57
C VAL A 115 -12.24 1.22 5.38
N LEU A 116 -12.83 1.33 4.18
CA LEU A 116 -14.14 0.74 3.88
C LEU A 116 -14.13 -0.78 4.07
N LEU A 117 -13.06 -1.45 3.66
CA LEU A 117 -12.87 -2.89 3.91
C LEU A 117 -12.77 -3.20 5.41
N GLY A 118 -11.94 -2.47 6.16
CA GLY A 118 -11.73 -2.68 7.59
C GLY A 118 -12.97 -2.39 8.44
N THR A 119 -13.75 -1.38 8.04
CA THR A 119 -15.00 -0.99 8.71
C THR A 119 -16.19 -1.86 8.34
N SER A 120 -16.10 -2.68 7.28
CA SER A 120 -17.19 -3.55 6.80
C SER A 120 -17.81 -4.41 7.91
N PHE A 121 -17.00 -4.90 8.86
CA PHE A 121 -17.48 -5.68 10.00
C PHE A 121 -18.20 -4.84 11.08
N ALA A 122 -17.90 -3.55 11.17
CA ALA A 122 -18.52 -2.63 12.13
C ALA A 122 -19.80 -1.97 11.58
N VAL A 123 -19.97 -1.89 10.26
CA VAL A 123 -21.12 -1.24 9.60
C VAL A 123 -22.48 -1.69 10.17
N PRO A 124 -22.76 -2.99 10.42
CA PRO A 124 -24.05 -3.41 10.96
C PRO A 124 -24.37 -2.76 12.31
N HIS A 125 -23.38 -2.63 13.19
CA HIS A 125 -23.56 -2.00 14.50
C HIS A 125 -23.87 -0.51 14.38
N TRP A 126 -23.13 0.21 13.53
CA TRP A 126 -23.38 1.63 13.26
C TRP A 126 -24.76 1.87 12.66
N LEU A 127 -25.18 1.04 11.70
CA LEU A 127 -26.49 1.16 11.06
C LEU A 127 -27.66 1.01 12.05
N THR A 128 -27.50 0.20 13.10
CA THR A 128 -28.54 0.05 14.14
C THR A 128 -28.65 1.24 15.09
N GLN A 129 -27.62 2.10 15.14
CA GLN A 129 -27.57 3.27 16.03
C GLN A 129 -27.93 4.58 15.33
N LEU A 130 -28.08 4.59 14.00
CA LEU A 130 -28.38 5.80 13.23
C LEU A 130 -29.85 6.20 13.34
N SER A 131 -30.09 7.51 13.34
CA SER A 131 -31.44 8.05 13.20
C SER A 131 -32.01 7.72 11.81
N ILE A 132 -33.35 7.66 11.70
CA ILE A 132 -34.03 7.36 10.43
C ILE A 132 -33.67 8.39 9.33
N ALA A 133 -33.48 9.66 9.71
CA ALA A 133 -33.09 10.71 8.77
C ALA A 133 -31.65 10.52 8.23
N ASP A 134 -30.74 10.07 9.08
CA ASP A 134 -29.35 9.78 8.68
C ASP A 134 -29.27 8.49 7.85
N ALA A 135 -30.12 7.51 8.14
CA ALA A 135 -30.20 6.26 7.38
C ALA A 135 -30.52 6.50 5.90
N HIS A 136 -31.38 7.47 5.56
CA HIS A 136 -31.66 7.85 4.18
C HIS A 136 -30.45 8.44 3.44
N ARG A 137 -29.66 9.29 4.11
CA ARG A 137 -28.44 9.87 3.52
C ARG A 137 -27.36 8.82 3.31
N VAL A 138 -27.20 7.95 4.31
CA VAL A 138 -26.26 6.83 4.29
C VAL A 138 -26.65 5.79 3.23
N GLY A 139 -27.94 5.61 2.98
CA GLY A 139 -28.49 4.72 1.95
C GLY A 139 -28.09 5.07 0.50
N ILE A 140 -27.68 6.31 0.23
CA ILE A 140 -27.23 6.76 -1.09
C ILE A 140 -25.76 6.38 -1.34
N LEU A 141 -24.97 6.19 -0.28
CA LEU A 141 -23.56 5.86 -0.40
C LEU A 141 -23.38 4.54 -1.15
N PRO A 142 -22.48 4.45 -2.15
CA PRO A 142 -22.37 3.27 -3.00
C PRO A 142 -22.29 1.93 -2.25
N PRO A 143 -21.46 1.75 -1.19
CA PRO A 143 -21.39 0.47 -0.48
C PRO A 143 -22.74 -0.03 0.05
N ILE A 144 -23.66 0.88 0.35
CA ILE A 144 -24.97 0.59 0.94
C ILE A 144 -26.04 0.55 -0.15
N SER A 145 -25.99 1.43 -1.14
CA SER A 145 -26.99 1.46 -2.22
C SER A 145 -27.04 0.14 -3.03
N PHE A 146 -25.89 -0.52 -3.27
CA PHE A 146 -25.84 -1.83 -3.92
C PHE A 146 -26.54 -2.95 -3.12
N LEU A 147 -26.73 -2.79 -1.80
CA LEU A 147 -27.54 -3.70 -1.01
C LEU A 147 -29.03 -3.63 -1.40
N GLY A 148 -29.48 -2.48 -1.90
CA GLY A 148 -30.83 -2.32 -2.46
C GLY A 148 -31.05 -3.22 -3.68
N LEU A 149 -30.06 -3.27 -4.59
CA LEU A 149 -30.06 -4.19 -5.73
C LEU A 149 -30.11 -5.66 -5.28
N LEU A 150 -29.41 -6.01 -4.20
CA LEU A 150 -29.44 -7.37 -3.66
C LEU A 150 -30.83 -7.73 -3.11
N ARG A 151 -31.42 -6.83 -2.31
CA ARG A 151 -32.76 -7.04 -1.72
C ARG A 151 -33.87 -7.07 -2.76
N THR A 152 -33.78 -6.26 -3.82
CA THR A 152 -34.74 -6.29 -4.93
C THR A 152 -34.69 -7.62 -5.67
N VAL A 153 -33.50 -8.15 -5.98
CA VAL A 153 -33.36 -9.46 -6.62
C VAL A 153 -33.89 -10.60 -5.73
N TRP A 154 -33.72 -10.48 -4.41
CA TRP A 154 -34.31 -11.41 -3.43
C TRP A 154 -35.83 -11.26 -3.23
N GLY A 155 -36.49 -10.35 -3.94
CA GLY A 155 -37.95 -10.17 -3.89
C GLY A 155 -38.45 -9.26 -2.76
N LYS A 156 -37.55 -8.59 -2.02
CA LYS A 156 -37.89 -7.60 -0.98
C LYS A 156 -37.83 -6.16 -1.49
N GLY A 157 -38.10 -5.97 -2.79
CA GLY A 157 -37.98 -4.67 -3.46
C GLY A 157 -39.09 -3.67 -3.18
N GLY A 158 -40.23 -4.11 -2.62
CA GLY A 158 -41.41 -3.27 -2.41
C GLY A 158 -41.27 -2.22 -1.31
N GLU A 159 -40.22 -2.30 -0.48
CA GLU A 159 -39.97 -1.30 0.55
C GLU A 159 -39.45 0.02 -0.08
N PRO A 160 -40.00 1.19 0.28
CA PRO A 160 -39.63 2.47 -0.34
C PRO A 160 -38.15 2.82 -0.12
N PHE A 161 -37.59 2.44 1.03
CA PHE A 161 -36.16 2.61 1.33
C PHE A 161 -35.27 1.76 0.40
N VAL A 162 -35.64 0.49 0.18
CA VAL A 162 -34.91 -0.43 -0.73
C VAL A 162 -35.00 0.05 -2.17
N THR A 163 -36.15 0.58 -2.58
CA THR A 163 -36.33 1.17 -3.92
C THR A 163 -35.41 2.37 -4.11
N ALA A 164 -35.33 3.29 -3.13
CA ALA A 164 -34.45 4.45 -3.19
C ALA A 164 -32.97 4.05 -3.29
N MET A 165 -32.52 3.06 -2.50
CA MET A 165 -31.17 2.51 -2.57
C MET A 165 -30.86 1.91 -3.95
N THR A 166 -31.83 1.18 -4.52
CA THR A 166 -31.69 0.56 -5.84
C THR A 166 -31.53 1.62 -6.94
N ILE A 167 -32.36 2.67 -6.92
CA ILE A 167 -32.26 3.79 -7.86
C ILE A 167 -30.90 4.48 -7.72
N ALA A 168 -30.45 4.73 -6.49
CA ALA A 168 -29.14 5.34 -6.23
C ALA A 168 -27.99 4.48 -6.79
N ALA A 169 -28.04 3.16 -6.64
CA ALA A 169 -27.02 2.26 -7.16
C ALA A 169 -26.98 2.24 -8.70
N VAL A 170 -28.15 2.16 -9.35
CA VAL A 170 -28.24 2.18 -10.82
C VAL A 170 -27.80 3.54 -11.36
N ALA A 171 -28.21 4.64 -10.73
CA ALA A 171 -27.79 5.98 -11.11
C ALA A 171 -26.27 6.17 -10.95
N ALA A 172 -25.68 5.69 -9.85
CA ALA A 172 -24.24 5.76 -9.62
C ALA A 172 -23.45 4.94 -10.65
N LEU A 173 -23.92 3.72 -10.99
CA LEU A 173 -23.32 2.89 -12.03
C LEU A 173 -23.40 3.56 -13.41
N GLY A 174 -24.58 4.06 -13.78
CA GLY A 174 -24.77 4.78 -15.04
C GLY A 174 -23.90 6.02 -15.14
N ALA A 175 -23.82 6.81 -14.06
CA ALA A 175 -22.96 7.99 -13.98
C ALA A 175 -21.47 7.62 -14.10
N ALA A 176 -21.00 6.58 -13.41
CA ALA A 176 -19.62 6.11 -13.50
C ALA A 176 -19.27 5.61 -14.92
N PHE A 177 -20.20 4.90 -15.58
CA PHE A 177 -20.02 4.44 -16.94
C PHE A 177 -19.94 5.60 -17.94
N LEU A 178 -20.91 6.52 -17.91
CA LEU A 178 -20.95 7.69 -18.80
C LEU A 178 -19.73 8.59 -18.61
N THR A 179 -19.38 8.88 -17.36
CA THR A 179 -18.19 9.68 -17.05
C THR A 179 -16.91 9.00 -17.51
N THR A 180 -16.77 7.68 -17.38
CA THR A 180 -15.63 6.94 -17.91
C THR A 180 -15.50 7.10 -19.42
N ILE A 181 -16.60 6.92 -20.17
CA ILE A 181 -16.59 7.05 -21.64
C ILE A 181 -16.22 8.48 -22.06
N LEU A 182 -16.88 9.48 -21.46
CA LEU A 182 -16.65 10.89 -21.78
C LEU A 182 -15.21 11.31 -21.41
N ALA A 183 -14.76 10.96 -20.22
CA ALA A 183 -13.43 11.27 -19.74
C ALA A 183 -12.35 10.58 -20.58
N TYR A 184 -12.59 9.33 -21.01
CA TYR A 184 -11.69 8.62 -21.91
C TYR A 184 -11.64 9.27 -23.30
N ALA A 185 -12.78 9.64 -23.88
CA ALA A 185 -12.83 10.34 -25.17
C ALA A 185 -12.06 11.67 -25.15
N VAL A 186 -12.29 12.48 -24.11
CA VAL A 186 -11.59 13.77 -23.93
C VAL A 186 -10.10 13.56 -23.67
N SER A 187 -9.75 12.64 -22.77
CA SER A 187 -8.36 12.35 -22.42
C SER A 187 -7.59 11.76 -23.60
N PHE A 188 -8.20 10.89 -24.39
CA PHE A 188 -7.59 10.33 -25.60
C PHE A 188 -7.28 11.43 -26.60
N ARG A 189 -8.25 12.30 -26.92
CA ARG A 189 -8.05 13.42 -27.85
C ARG A 189 -6.95 14.37 -27.36
N ARG A 190 -6.94 14.71 -26.07
CA ARG A 190 -5.95 15.63 -25.49
C ARG A 190 -4.56 15.00 -25.38
N SER A 191 -4.48 13.74 -24.99
CA SER A 191 -3.21 13.06 -24.73
C SER A 191 -2.56 12.60 -26.02
N PHE A 192 -3.32 12.06 -26.99
CA PHE A 192 -2.78 11.63 -28.28
C PHE A 192 -2.01 12.75 -28.99
N MET A 193 -2.51 13.98 -28.93
CA MET A 193 -1.86 15.17 -29.50
C MET A 193 -0.56 15.57 -28.77
N ARG A 194 -0.36 15.13 -27.52
CA ARG A 194 0.75 15.54 -26.64
C ARG A 194 1.77 14.44 -26.35
N ILE A 195 1.49 13.18 -26.72
CA ILE A 195 2.44 12.06 -26.55
C ILE A 195 3.82 12.35 -27.19
N PRO A 196 3.93 12.99 -28.37
CA PRO A 196 5.23 13.36 -28.94
C PRO A 196 6.04 14.30 -28.04
N GLU A 197 5.35 15.17 -27.29
CA GLU A 197 5.93 16.24 -26.48
C GLU A 197 6.27 15.77 -25.05
N THR A 198 5.74 14.64 -24.59
CA THR A 198 6.01 14.11 -23.25
C THR A 198 7.34 13.36 -23.21
N PRO A 199 8.41 13.88 -22.57
CA PRO A 199 9.68 13.16 -22.48
C PRO A 199 9.53 11.89 -21.64
N ASP A 200 10.21 10.81 -22.05
CA ASP A 200 10.15 9.43 -21.52
C ASP A 200 10.65 9.26 -20.06
N THR A 201 10.63 10.30 -19.23
CA THR A 201 11.40 10.57 -17.99
C THR A 201 12.50 11.62 -18.19
N GLY A 202 12.12 12.79 -18.70
CA GLY A 202 12.95 14.00 -18.62
C GLY A 202 12.96 14.58 -17.19
N PRO A 203 14.05 15.24 -16.74
CA PRO A 203 14.27 15.55 -15.34
C PRO A 203 13.19 16.50 -14.84
N LEU A 204 12.36 16.01 -13.92
CA LEU A 204 11.72 16.90 -12.94
C LEU A 204 12.81 17.81 -12.33
N PRO A 205 12.49 19.08 -12.00
CA PRO A 205 13.46 20.07 -11.58
C PRO A 205 14.44 19.47 -10.56
N ARG A 206 15.73 19.82 -10.66
CA ARG A 206 16.68 19.57 -9.57
C ARG A 206 15.99 20.04 -8.30
N VAL A 207 15.54 19.12 -7.44
CA VAL A 207 15.17 19.49 -6.08
C VAL A 207 16.48 20.07 -5.54
N PRO A 208 16.53 21.36 -5.19
CA PRO A 208 17.75 21.94 -4.68
C PRO A 208 18.13 21.12 -3.45
N SER A 209 19.32 20.52 -3.48
CA SER A 209 19.85 19.72 -2.37
C SER A 209 19.99 20.51 -1.06
N SER A 210 19.77 21.82 -1.14
CA SER A 210 19.90 22.82 -0.08
C SER A 210 18.79 22.81 0.98
N PHE A 211 17.68 22.08 0.78
CA PHE A 211 16.56 22.02 1.74
C PHE A 211 16.33 20.63 2.33
N SER A 212 17.34 19.76 2.32
CA SER A 212 17.26 18.52 3.10
C SER A 212 17.80 18.80 4.49
N ALA A 213 16.91 19.01 5.47
CA ALA A 213 17.26 19.03 6.89
C ALA A 213 18.05 17.76 7.33
N LEU A 214 18.02 16.71 6.51
CA LEU A 214 18.70 15.44 6.68
C LEU A 214 20.08 15.38 5.98
N ALA A 215 20.53 16.43 5.30
CA ALA A 215 21.85 16.48 4.66
C ALA A 215 23.02 16.17 5.64
N PRO A 216 23.10 16.78 6.83
CA PRO A 216 24.18 16.48 7.78
C PRO A 216 24.09 15.04 8.31
N LEU A 217 22.88 14.55 8.61
CA LEU A 217 22.64 13.17 9.04
C LEU A 217 23.09 12.17 7.95
N ARG A 218 22.78 12.46 6.69
CA ARG A 218 23.16 11.64 5.54
C ARG A 218 24.68 11.58 5.38
N GLU A 219 25.38 12.69 5.56
CA GLU A 219 26.84 12.76 5.44
C GLU A 219 27.54 12.00 6.58
N ALA A 220 27.00 12.05 7.80
CA ALA A 220 27.49 11.27 8.94
C ALA A 220 27.29 9.76 8.76
N VAL A 221 26.15 9.35 8.16
CA VAL A 221 25.79 7.94 7.99
C VAL A 221 26.48 7.31 6.77
N LEU A 222 26.67 8.05 5.67
CA LEU A 222 27.27 7.56 4.41
C LEU A 222 28.76 7.94 4.32
N ARG A 223 29.62 7.01 4.76
CA ARG A 223 31.07 7.24 4.86
C ARG A 223 31.81 7.10 3.54
N THR A 224 31.45 6.13 2.70
CA THR A 224 32.15 5.84 1.44
C THR A 224 31.47 6.48 0.22
N HIS A 225 32.23 6.82 -0.81
CA HIS A 225 31.71 7.34 -2.08
C HIS A 225 30.72 6.38 -2.77
N ALA A 226 31.00 5.06 -2.75
CA ALA A 226 30.11 4.03 -3.28
C ALA A 226 28.75 4.01 -2.58
N GLN A 227 28.74 4.06 -1.23
CA GLN A 227 27.51 4.17 -0.45
C GLN A 227 26.70 5.43 -0.79
N ARG A 228 27.37 6.57 -0.99
CA ARG A 228 26.69 7.83 -1.37
C ARG A 228 26.03 7.72 -2.75
N ALA A 229 26.74 7.17 -3.74
CA ALA A 229 26.22 6.98 -5.08
C ALA A 229 25.02 6.02 -5.09
N CYS A 230 25.15 4.86 -4.43
CA CYS A 230 24.08 3.86 -4.37
C CYS A 230 22.87 4.35 -3.56
N TYR A 231 23.09 5.08 -2.46
CA TYR A 231 22.01 5.71 -1.71
C TYR A 231 21.27 6.73 -2.57
N LEU A 232 21.98 7.59 -3.31
CA LEU A 232 21.36 8.59 -4.18
C LEU A 232 20.58 7.93 -5.32
N LEU A 233 21.09 6.84 -5.91
CA LEU A 233 20.35 6.05 -6.88
C LEU A 233 19.07 5.50 -6.26
N ALA A 234 19.17 4.86 -5.10
CA ALA A 234 18.03 4.25 -4.43
C ALA A 234 16.98 5.30 -4.05
N ALA A 235 17.41 6.38 -3.41
CA ALA A 235 16.56 7.47 -2.98
C ALA A 235 15.84 8.13 -4.15
N ARG A 236 16.57 8.42 -5.24
CA ARG A 236 15.98 9.02 -6.44
C ARG A 236 15.04 8.06 -7.15
N THR A 237 15.36 6.77 -7.21
CA THR A 237 14.49 5.77 -7.83
C THR A 237 13.16 5.67 -7.09
N VAL A 238 13.18 5.53 -5.76
CA VAL A 238 11.97 5.44 -4.93
C VAL A 238 11.13 6.72 -5.03
N LEU A 239 11.76 7.90 -4.98
CA LEU A 239 11.04 9.17 -4.96
C LEU A 239 10.60 9.68 -6.35
N ARG A 240 11.19 9.17 -7.45
CA ARG A 240 10.87 9.63 -8.82
C ARG A 240 10.08 8.64 -9.64
N SER A 241 10.16 7.34 -9.35
CA SER A 241 9.44 6.34 -10.13
C SER A 241 8.02 6.18 -9.60
N ASP A 242 7.02 6.45 -10.46
CA ASP A 242 5.61 6.34 -10.10
C ASP A 242 5.25 4.92 -9.61
N GLY A 243 5.83 3.88 -10.22
CA GLY A 243 5.61 2.49 -9.81
C GLY A 243 6.12 2.18 -8.40
N HIS A 244 7.34 2.62 -8.07
CA HIS A 244 7.93 2.41 -6.74
C HIS A 244 7.18 3.21 -5.66
N LEU A 245 6.80 4.44 -5.99
CA LEU A 245 6.07 5.29 -5.06
C LEU A 245 4.64 4.78 -4.85
N GLN A 246 4.01 4.16 -5.86
CA GLN A 246 2.72 3.48 -5.73
C GLN A 246 2.80 2.25 -4.82
N VAL A 247 3.87 1.47 -4.90
CA VAL A 247 4.11 0.35 -3.98
C VAL A 247 4.28 0.87 -2.56
N LEU A 248 5.15 1.87 -2.37
CA LEU A 248 5.40 2.46 -1.05
C LEU A 248 4.12 3.08 -0.46
N SER A 249 3.33 3.77 -1.28
CA SER A 249 2.07 4.38 -0.86
C SER A 249 1.01 3.33 -0.50
N GLY A 250 0.97 2.19 -1.20
CA GLY A 250 0.10 1.06 -0.85
C GLY A 250 0.44 0.46 0.51
N PHE A 251 1.73 0.22 0.80
CA PHE A 251 2.16 -0.25 2.11
C PHE A 251 1.93 0.80 3.21
N LEU A 252 2.17 2.08 2.93
CA LEU A 252 1.87 3.16 3.88
C LEU A 252 0.38 3.25 4.17
N ALA A 253 -0.49 3.10 3.15
CA ALA A 253 -1.93 3.08 3.32
C ALA A 253 -2.36 1.89 4.19
N LEU A 254 -1.80 0.70 3.96
CA LEU A 254 -2.03 -0.48 4.82
C LEU A 254 -1.61 -0.20 6.27
N GLY A 255 -0.44 0.39 6.48
CA GLY A 255 0.05 0.78 7.80
C GLY A 255 -0.86 1.79 8.50
N LEU A 256 -1.34 2.81 7.79
CA LEU A 256 -2.25 3.82 8.34
C LEU A 256 -3.61 3.23 8.73
N VAL A 257 -4.20 2.38 7.87
CA VAL A 257 -5.48 1.74 8.18
C VAL A 257 -5.35 0.76 9.34
N ALA A 258 -4.29 -0.05 9.36
CA ALA A 258 -4.03 -0.95 10.48
C ALA A 258 -3.78 -0.18 11.80
N SER A 259 -3.07 0.95 11.74
CA SER A 259 -2.87 1.82 12.91
C SER A 259 -4.18 2.44 13.40
N ALA A 260 -5.04 2.89 12.48
CA ALA A 260 -6.36 3.41 12.83
C ALA A 260 -7.26 2.33 13.44
N ALA A 261 -7.20 1.09 12.91
CA ALA A 261 -7.91 -0.05 13.47
C ALA A 261 -7.44 -0.37 14.90
N ALA A 262 -6.13 -0.42 15.13
CA ALA A 262 -5.56 -0.62 16.47
C ALA A 262 -6.04 0.47 17.44
N LEU A 263 -6.01 1.74 17.03
CA LEU A 263 -6.46 2.84 17.87
C LEU A 263 -7.98 2.80 18.14
N SER A 264 -8.79 2.36 17.17
CA SER A 264 -10.24 2.21 17.33
C SER A 264 -10.65 1.11 18.32
N SER A 265 -9.78 0.12 18.53
CA SER A 265 -9.99 -0.93 19.54
C SER A 265 -9.61 -0.52 20.95
N ALA A 266 -9.04 0.68 21.14
CA ALA A 266 -8.64 1.16 22.46
C ALA A 266 -9.89 1.44 23.33
N PRO A 267 -9.96 0.89 24.56
CA PRO A 267 -11.17 0.94 25.40
C PRO A 267 -11.55 2.35 25.87
N ASN A 268 -10.62 3.32 25.85
CA ASN A 268 -10.89 4.71 26.23
C ASN A 268 -10.04 5.68 25.38
N LEU A 269 -10.54 6.17 24.24
CA LEU A 269 -9.85 7.25 23.51
C LEU A 269 -9.64 8.51 24.37
N HIS A 270 -10.49 8.73 25.37
CA HIS A 270 -10.36 9.83 26.32
C HIS A 270 -9.20 9.64 27.32
N SER A 271 -8.76 8.40 27.58
CA SER A 271 -7.61 8.16 28.46
C SER A 271 -6.27 8.50 27.81
N LEU A 272 -6.23 8.73 26.48
CA LEU A 272 -5.05 9.25 25.78
C LEU A 272 -4.69 10.66 26.27
N PHE A 273 -5.66 11.42 26.76
CA PHE A 273 -5.49 12.80 27.20
C PHE A 273 -5.53 12.97 28.73
N SER A 274 -5.79 11.89 29.49
CA SER A 274 -6.06 11.96 30.93
C SER A 274 -4.83 11.81 31.82
N GLY A 275 -3.61 12.02 31.30
CA GLY A 275 -2.36 11.91 32.08
C GLY A 275 -2.02 10.50 32.60
N ASN A 276 -2.75 9.47 32.15
CA ASN A 276 -2.49 8.06 32.44
C ASN A 276 -1.38 7.52 31.52
N PRO A 277 -0.70 6.40 31.89
CA PRO A 277 0.28 5.78 31.01
C PRO A 277 -0.35 5.46 29.64
N PRO A 278 0.40 5.66 28.54
CA PRO A 278 -0.12 5.45 27.18
C PRO A 278 -0.57 4.00 26.99
N SER A 279 -1.76 3.83 26.41
CA SER A 279 -2.33 2.52 26.10
C SER A 279 -1.46 1.74 25.09
N VAL A 280 -1.47 0.40 25.16
CA VAL A 280 -0.70 -0.47 24.25
C VAL A 280 -1.07 -0.22 22.80
N GLU A 281 -2.34 0.06 22.52
CA GLU A 281 -2.88 0.32 21.19
C GLU A 281 -2.22 1.56 20.57
N PHE A 282 -2.06 2.63 21.36
CA PHE A 282 -1.38 3.85 20.93
C PHE A 282 0.12 3.61 20.71
N LEU A 283 0.79 2.89 21.63
CA LEU A 283 2.19 2.53 21.48
C LEU A 283 2.45 1.65 20.24
N SER A 284 1.46 0.86 19.80
CA SER A 284 1.59 -0.02 18.63
C SER A 284 1.62 0.73 17.29
N VAL A 285 1.04 1.93 17.19
CA VAL A 285 0.92 2.71 15.95
C VAL A 285 2.27 2.92 15.24
N PRO A 286 3.32 3.46 15.88
CA PRO A 286 4.60 3.66 15.22
C PRO A 286 5.28 2.35 14.83
N PHE A 287 5.07 1.23 15.54
CA PHE A 287 5.59 -0.09 15.15
C PHE A 287 4.88 -0.62 13.90
N ILE A 288 3.56 -0.47 13.81
CA ILE A 288 2.77 -0.82 12.61
C ILE A 288 3.29 -0.03 11.40
N LEU A 289 3.45 1.29 11.54
CA LEU A 289 3.95 2.14 10.46
C LEU A 289 5.40 1.80 10.08
N ALA A 290 6.28 1.60 11.07
CA ALA A 290 7.67 1.23 10.84
C ALA A 290 7.78 -0.10 10.08
N TYR A 291 6.95 -1.10 10.45
CA TYR A 291 6.92 -2.38 9.76
C TYR A 291 6.46 -2.22 8.31
N CYS A 292 5.28 -1.63 8.08
CA CYS A 292 4.72 -1.50 6.74
C CYS A 292 5.63 -0.69 5.81
N VAL A 293 6.21 0.42 6.28
CA VAL A 293 7.11 1.26 5.48
C VAL A 293 8.42 0.52 5.16
N THR A 294 9.01 -0.17 6.15
CA THR A 294 10.27 -0.91 5.95
C THR A 294 10.07 -2.07 4.97
N ILE A 295 8.96 -2.82 5.08
CA ILE A 295 8.60 -3.87 4.13
C ILE A 295 8.31 -3.29 2.75
N GLY A 296 7.59 -2.16 2.66
CA GLY A 296 7.28 -1.51 1.39
C GLY A 296 8.52 -1.07 0.63
N ILE A 297 9.50 -0.48 1.31
CA ILE A 297 10.80 -0.13 0.72
C ILE A 297 11.57 -1.40 0.34
N ARG A 298 11.56 -2.44 1.19
CA ARG A 298 12.24 -3.71 0.91
C ARG A 298 11.66 -4.39 -0.33
N PHE A 299 10.34 -4.33 -0.52
CA PHE A 299 9.66 -4.85 -1.70
C PHE A 299 9.98 -4.00 -2.94
N ALA A 300 10.03 -2.67 -2.78
CA ALA A 300 10.42 -1.76 -3.86
C ALA A 300 11.84 -2.08 -4.40
N PHE A 301 12.77 -2.57 -3.58
CA PHE A 301 14.11 -2.96 -4.03
C PHE A 301 14.14 -4.13 -5.04
N GLU A 302 13.12 -4.99 -5.02
CA GLU A 302 13.00 -6.13 -5.95
C GLU A 302 12.41 -5.73 -7.30
N ILE A 303 11.88 -4.52 -7.43
CA ILE A 303 11.28 -4.03 -8.67
C ILE A 303 12.39 -3.36 -9.50
N PRO A 304 12.68 -3.84 -10.73
CA PRO A 304 13.68 -3.24 -11.59
C PRO A 304 13.22 -1.86 -12.08
N SER A 305 14.11 -0.87 -12.05
CA SER A 305 13.87 0.44 -12.66
C SER A 305 14.78 0.71 -13.85
N GLN A 306 16.06 0.34 -13.75
CA GLN A 306 17.08 0.58 -14.78
C GLN A 306 18.03 -0.62 -14.84
N LEU A 307 17.59 -1.71 -15.49
CA LEU A 307 18.42 -2.89 -15.75
C LEU A 307 19.79 -2.54 -16.41
N PRO A 308 19.89 -1.60 -17.36
CA PRO A 308 21.18 -1.26 -17.97
C PRO A 308 22.20 -0.67 -16.97
N ALA A 309 21.74 -0.04 -15.88
CA ALA A 309 22.63 0.54 -14.87
C ALA A 309 23.44 -0.52 -14.11
N ASN A 310 23.03 -1.80 -14.17
CA ASN A 310 23.74 -2.91 -13.56
C ASN A 310 25.21 -3.00 -14.03
N TRP A 311 25.48 -2.72 -15.32
CA TRP A 311 26.83 -2.76 -15.88
C TRP A 311 27.82 -1.83 -15.17
N ILE A 312 27.37 -0.63 -14.76
CA ILE A 312 28.23 0.34 -14.07
C ILE A 312 28.65 -0.23 -12.71
N PHE A 313 27.71 -0.85 -12.00
CA PHE A 313 28.00 -1.42 -10.69
C PHE A 313 28.84 -2.70 -10.77
N ARG A 314 28.65 -3.52 -11.81
CA ARG A 314 29.51 -4.68 -12.09
C ARG A 314 30.97 -4.30 -12.29
N PHE A 315 31.22 -3.14 -12.89
CA PHE A 315 32.59 -2.66 -13.16
C PHE A 315 33.23 -1.97 -11.94
N TRP A 316 32.43 -1.27 -11.13
CA TRP A 316 32.94 -0.43 -10.03
C TRP A 316 32.90 -1.06 -8.65
N LEU A 317 31.98 -2.01 -8.38
CA LEU A 317 31.91 -2.67 -7.07
C LEU A 317 32.63 -4.01 -7.08
N ASP A 318 33.46 -4.18 -6.06
CA ASP A 318 34.08 -5.43 -5.73
C ASP A 318 33.05 -6.41 -5.15
N ARG A 319 32.96 -7.62 -5.72
CA ARG A 319 32.02 -8.67 -5.29
C ARG A 319 32.23 -9.11 -3.85
N GLU A 320 33.48 -9.04 -3.39
CA GLU A 320 33.92 -9.58 -2.10
C GLU A 320 33.80 -8.56 -0.95
N ARG A 321 33.52 -7.29 -1.26
CA ARG A 321 33.40 -6.24 -0.22
C ARG A 321 32.04 -6.17 0.48
N HIS A 322 31.07 -7.00 0.08
CA HIS A 322 29.77 -7.13 0.74
C HIS A 322 29.01 -5.79 0.92
N GLU A 323 29.19 -4.83 0.02
CA GLU A 323 28.70 -3.45 0.23
C GLU A 323 27.18 -3.28 0.03
N ALA A 324 26.48 -4.20 -0.65
CA ALA A 324 25.04 -4.08 -0.91
C ALA A 324 24.19 -3.99 0.37
N ARG A 325 24.44 -4.86 1.33
CA ARG A 325 23.71 -4.89 2.60
C ARG A 325 23.88 -3.61 3.45
N PRO A 326 25.09 -3.11 3.73
CA PRO A 326 25.26 -1.87 4.48
C PRO A 326 24.66 -0.66 3.77
N ILE A 327 24.58 -0.67 2.43
CA ILE A 327 23.86 0.36 1.66
C ILE A 327 22.36 0.23 1.88
N ALA A 328 21.78 -0.96 1.63
CA ALA A 328 20.35 -1.21 1.79
C ALA A 328 19.86 -0.92 3.22
N ARG A 329 20.65 -1.29 4.23
CA ARG A 329 20.38 -0.97 5.64
C ARG A 329 20.23 0.53 5.86
N ARG A 330 21.17 1.32 5.35
CA ARG A 330 21.14 2.78 5.50
C ARG A 330 19.98 3.41 4.75
N VAL A 331 19.68 2.93 3.54
CA VAL A 331 18.52 3.39 2.77
C VAL A 331 17.25 3.12 3.56
N LEU A 332 17.03 1.87 4.03
CA LEU A 332 15.85 1.51 4.81
C LEU A 332 15.70 2.39 6.06
N LEU A 333 16.76 2.49 6.88
CA LEU A 333 16.71 3.26 8.13
C LEU A 333 16.55 4.76 7.91
N LEU A 334 17.25 5.34 6.92
CA LEU A 334 17.14 6.77 6.63
C LEU A 334 15.74 7.10 6.06
N PHE A 335 15.16 6.24 5.23
CA PHE A 335 13.83 6.50 4.68
C PHE A 335 12.70 6.26 5.68
N SER A 336 12.80 5.25 6.55
CA SER A 336 11.77 4.98 7.55
C SER A 336 11.90 5.91 8.77
N LEU A 337 13.06 5.93 9.43
CA LEU A 337 13.22 6.61 10.72
C LEU A 337 13.34 8.13 10.63
N SER A 338 13.71 8.71 9.47
CA SER A 338 13.90 10.16 9.34
C SER A 338 12.65 10.98 9.66
N TRP A 339 11.46 10.42 9.44
CA TRP A 339 10.18 11.06 9.75
C TRP A 339 9.43 10.30 10.85
N LEU A 340 9.54 8.97 10.93
CA LEU A 340 8.87 8.17 11.97
C LEU A 340 9.41 8.48 13.37
N ALA A 341 10.74 8.56 13.55
CA ALA A 341 11.32 8.82 14.87
C ALA A 341 10.94 10.20 15.43
N PRO A 342 11.09 11.33 14.69
CA PRO A 342 10.66 12.62 15.21
C PRO A 342 9.13 12.71 15.34
N GLY A 343 8.36 12.12 14.41
CA GLY A 343 6.90 12.10 14.53
C GLY A 343 6.42 11.33 15.77
N CYS A 344 7.02 10.18 16.04
CA CYS A 344 6.81 9.38 17.24
C CYS A 344 7.18 10.16 18.51
N PHE A 345 8.35 10.79 18.53
CA PHE A 345 8.80 11.62 19.66
C PHE A 345 7.84 12.76 19.94
N LEU A 346 7.42 13.52 18.92
CA LEU A 346 6.49 14.64 19.10
C LEU A 346 5.10 14.18 19.55
N ALA A 347 4.58 13.08 18.97
CA ALA A 347 3.27 12.54 19.33
C ALA A 347 3.25 12.04 20.79
N THR A 348 4.30 11.35 21.22
CA THR A 348 4.41 10.87 22.60
C THR A 348 4.75 11.97 23.59
N LEU A 349 5.53 12.98 23.18
CA LEU A 349 5.84 14.15 23.99
C LEU A 349 4.55 14.92 24.36
N ALA A 350 3.64 15.06 23.40
CA ALA A 350 2.36 15.73 23.60
C ALA A 350 1.43 15.02 24.59
N LEU A 351 1.63 13.72 24.85
CA LEU A 351 0.69 12.88 25.61
C LEU A 351 1.27 12.34 26.93
N GLY A 352 2.58 12.02 26.98
CA GLY A 352 3.21 11.27 28.07
C GLY A 352 4.46 11.92 28.66
N GLY A 353 4.82 13.13 28.25
CA GLY A 353 6.01 13.84 28.74
C GLY A 353 7.33 13.35 28.14
N TRP A 354 8.42 14.05 28.48
CA TRP A 354 9.72 13.89 27.81
C TRP A 354 10.39 12.52 28.03
N THR A 355 10.27 11.94 29.23
CA THR A 355 10.91 10.66 29.56
C THR A 355 10.30 9.50 28.79
N ILE A 356 8.96 9.42 28.75
CA ILE A 356 8.21 8.42 27.98
C ILE A 356 8.49 8.60 26.50
N ALA A 357 8.50 9.84 26.00
CA ALA A 357 8.76 10.12 24.59
C ALA A 357 10.15 9.68 24.13
N LEU A 358 11.18 9.96 24.94
CA LEU A 358 12.55 9.54 24.65
C LEU A 358 12.68 8.02 24.68
N LEU A 359 12.08 7.38 25.69
CA LEU A 359 12.12 5.93 25.84
C LEU A 359 11.44 5.22 24.67
N HIS A 360 10.22 5.63 24.34
CA HIS A 360 9.44 5.03 23.26
C HIS A 360 10.12 5.18 21.90
N THR A 361 10.64 6.38 21.63
CA THR A 361 11.38 6.64 20.40
C THR A 361 12.67 5.81 20.34
N ALA A 362 13.38 5.63 21.45
CA ALA A 362 14.58 4.80 21.52
C ALA A 362 14.26 3.31 21.25
N ILE A 363 13.21 2.77 21.89
CA ILE A 363 12.77 1.39 21.68
C ILE A 363 12.34 1.19 20.21
N LEU A 364 11.56 2.13 19.65
CA LEU A 364 11.16 2.11 18.23
C LEU A 364 12.37 2.06 17.30
N ILE A 365 13.37 2.92 17.52
CA ILE A 365 14.60 2.95 16.71
C ILE A 365 15.31 1.61 16.78
N VAL A 366 15.51 1.07 17.99
CA VAL A 366 16.25 -0.18 18.20
C VAL A 366 15.52 -1.37 17.58
N CYS A 367 14.21 -1.49 17.79
CA CYS A 367 13.39 -2.52 17.18
C CYS A 367 13.38 -2.41 15.64
N THR A 368 13.30 -1.19 15.09
CA THR A 368 13.35 -0.98 13.63
C THR A 368 14.73 -1.36 13.06
N VAL A 369 15.82 -1.10 13.78
CA VAL A 369 17.17 -1.55 13.40
C VAL A 369 17.23 -3.08 13.35
N VAL A 370 16.70 -3.75 14.37
CA VAL A 370 16.64 -5.23 14.40
C VAL A 370 15.79 -5.77 13.24
N LEU A 371 14.62 -5.17 12.98
CA LEU A 371 13.76 -5.55 11.86
C LEU A 371 14.53 -5.44 10.53
N VAL A 372 15.22 -4.32 10.28
CA VAL A 372 16.03 -4.13 9.07
C VAL A 372 17.15 -5.17 8.98
N GLU A 373 17.80 -5.50 10.10
CA GLU A 373 18.84 -6.53 10.13
C GLU A 373 18.31 -7.93 9.78
N VAL A 374 17.09 -8.27 10.23
CA VAL A 374 16.39 -9.52 9.88
C VAL A 374 16.01 -9.53 8.40
N LEU A 375 15.42 -8.45 7.89
CA LEU A 375 15.00 -8.33 6.48
C LEU A 375 16.15 -8.39 5.48
N LEU A 376 17.35 -8.00 5.92
CA LEU A 376 18.55 -7.99 5.11
C LEU A 376 19.45 -9.22 5.31
N LEU A 377 19.02 -10.25 6.05
CA LEU A 377 19.82 -11.45 6.32
C LEU A 377 20.38 -12.10 5.06
N LYS A 378 19.56 -12.20 4.00
CA LYS A 378 19.94 -12.81 2.70
C LYS A 378 20.07 -11.78 1.58
N PHE A 379 20.20 -10.49 1.89
CA PHE A 379 20.23 -9.44 0.88
C PHE A 379 21.61 -9.27 0.24
N ARG A 380 21.69 -9.57 -1.06
CA ARG A 380 22.96 -9.64 -1.83
C ARG A 380 22.94 -8.85 -3.15
N LYS A 381 21.83 -8.18 -3.46
CA LYS A 381 21.61 -7.51 -4.74
C LYS A 381 21.74 -6.00 -4.60
N ILE A 382 22.09 -5.33 -5.67
CA ILE A 382 21.99 -3.87 -5.74
C ILE A 382 20.57 -3.51 -6.15
N SER A 383 19.85 -2.82 -5.26
CA SER A 383 18.45 -2.45 -5.46
C SER A 383 18.21 -1.82 -6.84
N PHE A 384 17.11 -2.19 -7.49
CA PHE A 384 16.61 -1.63 -8.77
C PHE A 384 17.37 -1.98 -10.06
N THR A 385 18.51 -2.68 -9.96
CA THR A 385 19.38 -2.98 -11.11
C THR A 385 19.28 -4.43 -11.59
N CYS A 386 18.74 -5.33 -10.78
CA CYS A 386 18.57 -6.74 -11.10
C CYS A 386 17.16 -7.00 -11.65
N PRO A 387 16.99 -8.00 -12.54
CA PRO A 387 15.68 -8.44 -12.99
C PRO A 387 14.81 -8.97 -11.85
N TYR A 388 13.50 -9.10 -12.12
CA TYR A 388 12.57 -9.69 -11.16
C TYR A 388 13.07 -11.06 -10.71
N PRO A 389 12.96 -11.38 -9.40
CA PRO A 389 13.27 -12.71 -8.93
C PRO A 389 12.35 -13.72 -9.63
N SER A 390 12.92 -14.84 -10.08
CA SER A 390 12.12 -15.95 -10.58
C SER A 390 11.18 -16.44 -9.47
N PHE A 391 9.91 -16.68 -9.80
CA PHE A 391 8.96 -17.27 -8.86
C PHE A 391 9.45 -18.66 -8.48
N LYS A 392 9.83 -18.85 -7.21
CA LYS A 392 10.26 -20.14 -6.67
C LYS A 392 9.13 -20.74 -5.83
N SER A 393 9.15 -22.07 -5.66
CA SER A 393 8.14 -22.81 -4.87
C SER A 393 7.97 -22.30 -3.43
N HIS A 394 9.00 -21.68 -2.85
CA HIS A 394 8.96 -21.12 -1.49
C HIS A 394 8.47 -19.66 -1.42
N SER A 395 8.04 -19.03 -2.53
CA SER A 395 7.54 -17.64 -2.50
C SER A 395 6.33 -17.46 -1.58
N GLY A 396 5.43 -18.46 -1.49
CA GLY A 396 4.29 -18.42 -0.58
C GLY A 396 4.72 -18.40 0.90
N LEU A 397 5.74 -19.18 1.26
CA LEU A 397 6.29 -19.21 2.63
C LEU A 397 6.89 -17.87 3.03
N ILE A 398 7.46 -17.11 2.08
CA ILE A 398 7.98 -15.76 2.35
C ILE A 398 6.83 -14.81 2.73
N VAL A 399 5.69 -14.89 2.05
CA VAL A 399 4.51 -14.07 2.39
C VAL A 399 4.00 -14.42 3.78
N VAL A 400 3.89 -15.72 4.10
CA VAL A 400 3.50 -16.18 5.45
C VAL A 400 4.50 -15.70 6.51
N ALA A 401 5.79 -15.75 6.23
CA ALA A 401 6.83 -15.24 7.13
C ALA A 401 6.68 -13.72 7.36
N TYR A 402 6.34 -12.93 6.34
CA TYR A 402 6.04 -11.50 6.50
C TYR A 402 4.77 -11.24 7.30
N LEU A 403 3.72 -12.07 7.17
CA LEU A 403 2.52 -11.95 7.99
C LEU A 403 2.81 -12.30 9.45
N PHE A 404 3.55 -13.36 9.71
CA PHE A 404 3.98 -13.73 11.06
C PHE A 404 4.89 -12.66 11.67
N GLY A 405 5.83 -12.13 10.90
CA GLY A 405 6.69 -11.02 11.30
C GLY A 405 5.90 -9.75 11.64
N TYR A 406 4.82 -9.48 10.92
CA TYR A 406 3.92 -8.37 11.22
C TYR A 406 3.28 -8.55 12.60
N VAL A 407 2.63 -9.69 12.84
CA VAL A 407 1.98 -9.99 14.13
C VAL A 407 2.99 -9.91 15.28
N PHE A 408 4.18 -10.48 15.10
CA PHE A 408 5.20 -10.44 16.14
C PHE A 408 5.68 -9.01 16.44
N PHE A 409 6.00 -8.24 15.39
CA PHE A 409 6.58 -6.92 15.53
C PHE A 409 5.59 -5.86 16.03
N THR A 410 4.30 -6.02 15.77
CA THR A 410 3.28 -5.03 16.16
C THR A 410 2.64 -5.32 17.52
N ILE A 411 2.74 -6.56 18.03
CA ILE A 411 2.13 -6.96 19.32
C ILE A 411 3.17 -6.97 20.44
N TYR A 412 4.29 -7.69 20.27
CA TYR A 412 5.20 -7.94 21.39
C TYR A 412 5.98 -6.70 21.84
N PRO A 413 6.63 -5.90 20.96
CA PRO A 413 7.39 -4.73 21.40
C PRO A 413 6.53 -3.70 22.17
N PRO A 414 5.32 -3.31 21.71
CA PRO A 414 4.45 -2.40 22.47
C PRO A 414 4.00 -2.96 23.82
N GLN A 415 3.70 -4.27 23.90
CA GLN A 415 3.33 -4.91 25.17
C GLN A 415 4.49 -4.93 26.16
N MET A 416 5.68 -5.29 25.69
CA MET A 416 6.90 -5.28 26.51
C MET A 416 7.24 -3.86 26.97
N GLU A 417 7.05 -2.87 26.11
CA GLU A 417 7.29 -1.47 26.42
C GLU A 417 6.31 -0.98 27.50
N ASN A 418 5.02 -1.24 27.33
CA ASN A 418 4.01 -0.88 28.32
C ASN A 418 4.29 -1.55 29.68
N TRP A 419 4.70 -2.83 29.66
CA TRP A 419 5.14 -3.53 30.87
C TRP A 419 6.35 -2.86 31.54
N SER A 420 7.26 -2.29 30.75
CA SER A 420 8.41 -1.54 31.23
C SER A 420 8.04 -0.17 31.82
N LEU A 421 7.01 0.50 31.29
CA LEU A 421 6.53 1.79 31.83
C LEU A 421 6.01 1.66 33.28
N SER A 422 5.53 0.49 33.68
CA SER A 422 5.10 0.24 35.07
C SER A 422 6.26 0.07 36.07
N GLY A 423 7.50 -0.05 35.61
CA GLY A 423 8.67 -0.17 36.48
C GLY A 423 9.96 0.02 35.69
N PRO A 424 10.67 1.16 35.83
CA PRO A 424 11.79 1.53 34.93
C PRO A 424 12.96 0.54 34.95
N TRP A 425 13.14 -0.23 36.03
CA TRP A 425 14.15 -1.29 36.10
C TRP A 425 13.91 -2.43 35.10
N ARG A 426 12.66 -2.62 34.64
CA ARG A 426 12.29 -3.68 33.70
C ARG A 426 12.85 -3.44 32.29
N LEU A 427 13.28 -2.22 31.99
CA LEU A 427 14.01 -1.90 30.75
C LEU A 427 15.30 -2.70 30.60
N VAL A 428 15.91 -3.10 31.71
CA VAL A 428 17.13 -3.91 31.68
C VAL A 428 16.90 -5.23 30.93
N TRP A 429 15.67 -5.77 30.90
CA TRP A 429 15.33 -6.99 30.17
C TRP A 429 15.32 -6.82 28.64
N PHE A 430 15.21 -5.61 28.12
CA PHE A 430 15.31 -5.37 26.67
C PHE A 430 16.73 -5.62 26.16
N ALA A 431 17.76 -5.25 26.93
CA ALA A 431 19.15 -5.40 26.53
C ALA A 431 19.58 -6.85 26.22
N PRO A 432 19.33 -7.87 27.10
CA PRO A 432 19.69 -9.25 26.80
C PRO A 432 18.84 -9.83 25.66
N LEU A 433 17.56 -9.45 25.54
CA LEU A 433 16.70 -9.91 24.45
C LEU A 433 17.19 -9.40 23.09
N LEU A 434 17.52 -8.11 22.99
CA LEU A 434 18.14 -7.52 21.80
C LEU A 434 19.51 -8.14 21.51
N GLY A 435 20.33 -8.33 22.55
CA GLY A 435 21.62 -8.98 22.45
C GLY A 435 21.50 -10.41 21.89
N MET A 436 20.52 -11.18 22.36
CA MET A 436 20.24 -12.54 21.87
C MET A 436 19.83 -12.54 20.40
N VAL A 437 18.93 -11.64 19.99
CA VAL A 437 18.49 -11.54 18.59
C VAL A 437 19.65 -11.13 17.68
N LEU A 438 20.42 -10.10 18.06
CA LEU A 438 21.57 -9.64 17.27
C LEU A 438 22.68 -10.70 17.22
N SER A 439 22.90 -11.45 18.31
CA SER A 439 23.86 -12.55 18.36
C SER A 439 23.42 -13.72 17.49
N GLY A 440 22.12 -14.08 17.50
CA GLY A 440 21.56 -15.09 16.61
C GLY A 440 21.70 -14.70 15.13
N ILE A 441 21.43 -13.43 14.80
CA ILE A 441 21.66 -12.86 13.48
C ILE A 441 23.14 -12.93 13.09
N HIS A 442 24.05 -12.59 14.00
CA HIS A 442 25.50 -12.65 13.75
C HIS A 442 25.98 -14.09 13.53
N PHE A 443 25.52 -15.02 14.36
CA PHE A 443 25.88 -16.44 14.27
C PHE A 443 25.37 -17.07 12.97
N TYR A 444 24.11 -16.81 12.61
CA TYR A 444 23.53 -17.26 11.34
C TYR A 444 24.33 -16.76 10.13
N ARG A 445 24.80 -15.51 10.17
CA ARG A 445 25.64 -14.94 9.10
C ARG A 445 27.02 -15.58 9.03
N LYS A 446 27.61 -15.90 10.17
CA LYS A 446 28.91 -16.58 10.21
C LYS A 446 28.80 -17.99 9.60
N GLN A 447 27.66 -18.65 9.78
CA GLN A 447 27.39 -19.98 9.23
C GLN A 447 27.00 -20.00 7.74
N MET A 448 26.69 -18.85 7.13
CA MET A 448 26.45 -18.80 5.68
C MET A 448 27.74 -19.15 4.91
N LEU A 449 27.59 -19.92 3.83
CA LEU A 449 28.67 -20.21 2.88
C LEU A 449 29.17 -18.91 2.23
N ASP A 450 30.43 -18.82 1.85
CA ASP A 450 30.99 -17.57 1.30
C ASP A 450 30.41 -17.21 -0.07
N MET A 451 30.12 -18.23 -0.90
CA MET A 451 29.34 -18.06 -2.15
C MET A 451 27.93 -17.48 -1.88
N ASP A 452 27.41 -17.71 -0.68
CA ASP A 452 26.16 -17.17 -0.17
C ASP A 452 26.31 -15.78 0.49
N LYS A 453 27.46 -15.13 0.34
CA LYS A 453 27.69 -13.76 0.83
C LYS A 453 28.05 -12.80 -0.31
N GLU A 454 28.55 -13.33 -1.43
CA GLU A 454 28.92 -12.54 -2.61
C GLU A 454 27.76 -11.76 -3.23
N LEU A 455 28.12 -10.60 -3.82
CA LEU A 455 27.21 -9.74 -4.57
C LEU A 455 26.70 -10.41 -5.85
N VAL A 456 25.38 -10.47 -5.97
CA VAL A 456 24.71 -10.98 -7.17
C VAL A 456 24.39 -9.83 -8.10
N PHE A 457 24.96 -9.91 -9.30
CA PHE A 457 24.63 -9.07 -10.43
C PHE A 457 23.96 -9.97 -11.47
N GLU A 458 22.63 -10.03 -11.47
CA GLU A 458 21.84 -10.81 -12.44
C GLU A 458 21.67 -10.06 -13.76
#